data_AF-A0A3R7RMQ6-F1
#
_entry.id   AF-A0A3R7RMQ6-F1
#
_cell.length_a   1.000
_cell.length_b   1.000
_cell.length_c   1.000
_cell.angle_alpha   90.00
_cell.angle_beta   90.00
_cell.angle_gamma   90.00
#
_symmetry.space_group_name_H-M   'P 1'
#
loop_
_entity.id
_entity.type
_entity.pdbx_description
1 polymer ?
#
loop_
_entity_poly.entity_id
_entity_poly.type
_entity_poly.pdbx_seq_one_letter_code
_entity_poly.pdbx_strand_id
1 'polypeptide(L)'
;MLDDTTDRASFHAMVDGTADDYAKISAAFGEFSKTLPDRVMAHLKMLQGDFGGFAVDRFEHSLQTATRAHKDGKDEEYVVCALLHDIGDLLGTFNHAELGAVILKPFISEQNHFMLQNHGIFQGYYFFHHIGLDRDAREQFRGHDHFEYTAQFCHLYDQAAFDPNYESMPLEAFEPMVRKVMERPLNSIYMRDDDSSAI
;
A
#
# COMPACT_ATOMS: atom_id res chain seq x y z
N MET A 1 11.00 0.70 17.26
CA MET A 1 12.00 1.23 18.21
C MET A 1 11.34 2.33 19.02
N LEU A 2 11.56 2.37 20.33
CA LEU A 2 11.18 3.53 21.14
C LEU A 2 12.27 4.60 20.93
N ASP A 3 11.84 5.84 20.71
CA ASP A 3 12.72 7.00 20.56
C ASP A 3 13.35 7.31 21.94
N ASP A 4 14.64 6.99 22.09
CA ASP A 4 15.41 7.20 23.32
C ASP A 4 16.18 8.53 23.27
N THR A 5 15.84 9.42 22.32
CA THR A 5 16.46 10.74 22.23
C THR A 5 15.91 11.67 23.31
N THR A 6 16.83 12.29 24.06
CA THR A 6 16.48 13.31 25.07
C THR A 6 16.25 14.67 24.44
N ASP A 7 16.64 14.86 23.17
CA ASP A 7 16.53 16.13 22.43
C ASP A 7 15.17 16.26 21.75
N ARG A 8 14.18 16.68 22.54
CA ARG A 8 12.77 16.77 22.13
C ARG A 8 12.27 18.21 22.18
N ALA A 9 11.17 18.46 21.49
CA ALA A 9 10.41 19.70 21.64
C ALA A 9 9.95 19.90 23.08
N SER A 10 9.94 21.15 23.52
CA SER A 10 9.63 21.56 24.90
C SER A 10 8.21 22.13 25.06
N PHE A 11 7.54 22.48 23.97
CA PHE A 11 6.20 23.06 24.02
C PHE A 11 5.14 22.06 24.50
N HIS A 12 4.06 22.58 25.10
CA HIS A 12 2.88 21.79 25.48
C HIS A 12 1.69 21.99 24.51
N ALA A 13 1.72 23.05 23.69
CA ALA A 13 0.80 23.28 22.58
C ALA A 13 1.60 23.81 21.37
N MET A 14 1.22 23.43 20.14
CA MET A 14 1.96 23.79 18.93
C MET A 14 2.11 25.31 18.72
N VAL A 15 1.17 26.11 19.24
CA VAL A 15 1.20 27.58 19.19
C VAL A 15 2.36 28.19 20.00
N ASP A 16 2.88 27.45 20.97
CA ASP A 16 4.02 27.86 21.81
C ASP A 16 5.35 27.31 21.26
N GLY A 17 5.32 26.61 20.12
CA GLY A 17 6.49 25.99 19.53
C GLY A 17 7.48 26.99 18.96
N THR A 18 8.77 26.78 19.22
CA THR A 18 9.87 27.59 18.69
C THR A 18 10.50 26.93 17.45
N ALA A 19 11.27 27.70 16.68
CA ALA A 19 12.03 27.15 15.55
C ALA A 19 12.98 26.02 15.99
N ASP A 20 13.59 26.14 17.18
CA ASP A 20 14.47 25.12 17.73
C ASP A 20 13.71 23.82 18.08
N ASP A 21 12.47 23.92 18.58
CA ASP A 21 11.62 22.74 18.83
C ASP A 21 11.32 22.01 17.52
N TYR A 22 10.94 22.73 16.47
CA TYR A 22 10.64 22.14 15.16
C TYR A 22 11.87 21.61 14.44
N ALA A 23 13.07 22.17 14.67
CA ALA A 23 14.32 21.60 14.17
C ALA A 23 14.57 20.20 14.75
N LYS A 24 14.32 20.01 16.05
CA LYS A 24 14.43 18.69 16.72
C LYS A 24 13.41 17.69 16.18
N ILE A 25 12.15 18.12 16.04
CA ILE A 25 11.08 17.27 15.48
C ILE A 25 11.41 16.85 14.05
N SER A 26 11.90 17.77 13.22
CA SER A 26 12.25 17.48 11.83
C SER A 26 13.41 16.48 11.75
N ALA A 27 14.45 16.65 12.58
CA ALA A 27 15.55 15.69 12.65
C ALA A 27 15.09 14.28 13.09
N ALA A 28 14.24 14.19 14.11
CA ALA A 28 13.66 12.93 14.56
C ALA A 28 12.77 12.28 13.47
N PHE A 29 11.97 13.09 12.76
CA PHE A 29 11.15 12.62 11.65
C PHE A 29 12.00 12.10 10.49
N GLY A 30 13.11 12.75 10.15
CA GLY A 30 14.04 12.32 9.10
C GLY A 30 14.59 10.91 9.33
N GLU A 31 14.89 10.53 10.58
CA GLU A 31 15.28 9.15 10.91
C GLU A 31 14.09 8.19 10.97
N PHE A 32 12.95 8.63 11.48
CA PHE A 32 11.72 7.83 11.55
C PHE A 32 11.16 7.48 10.17
N SER A 33 11.22 8.38 9.20
CA SER A 33 10.71 8.19 7.85
C SER A 33 11.50 7.14 7.06
N LYS A 34 12.84 7.10 7.21
CA LYS A 34 13.71 6.08 6.59
C LYS A 34 13.34 4.64 6.94
N THR A 35 12.74 4.42 8.11
CA THR A 35 12.30 3.10 8.59
C THR A 35 10.83 2.79 8.25
N LEU A 36 10.17 3.63 7.44
CA LEU A 36 8.81 3.39 6.97
C LEU A 36 8.64 2.06 6.21
N PRO A 37 9.52 1.67 5.26
CA PRO A 37 9.40 0.39 4.55
C PRO A 37 9.37 -0.80 5.51
N ASP A 38 10.16 -0.75 6.59
CA ASP A 38 10.22 -1.82 7.59
C ASP A 38 8.88 -1.97 8.32
N ARG A 39 8.26 -0.85 8.69
CA ARG A 39 6.94 -0.85 9.35
C ARG A 39 5.83 -1.36 8.43
N VAL A 40 5.87 -0.97 7.15
CA VAL A 40 4.91 -1.44 6.14
C VAL A 40 5.04 -2.95 5.94
N MET A 41 6.24 -3.46 5.72
CA MET A 41 6.47 -4.91 5.57
C MET A 41 6.14 -5.68 6.85
N ALA A 42 6.42 -5.11 8.02
CA ALA A 42 6.02 -5.72 9.30
C ALA A 42 4.49 -5.81 9.44
N HIS A 43 3.75 -4.80 8.97
CA HIS A 43 2.29 -4.84 8.95
C HIS A 43 1.76 -5.85 7.94
N LEU A 44 2.34 -5.92 6.73
CA LEU A 44 2.00 -6.94 5.75
C LEU A 44 2.17 -8.37 6.32
N LYS A 45 3.26 -8.63 7.05
CA LYS A 45 3.49 -9.92 7.72
C LYS A 45 2.41 -10.28 8.74
N MET A 46 1.65 -9.31 9.27
CA MET A 46 0.55 -9.61 10.20
C MET A 46 -0.64 -10.30 9.52
N LEU A 47 -0.72 -10.28 8.18
CA LEU A 47 -1.70 -11.05 7.41
C LEU A 47 -1.40 -12.56 7.41
N GLN A 48 -0.20 -12.97 7.84
CA GLN A 48 0.22 -14.37 7.83
C GLN A 48 -0.64 -15.20 8.78
N GLY A 49 -1.16 -16.32 8.27
CA GLY A 49 -2.07 -17.21 9.00
C GLY A 49 -3.52 -16.73 9.08
N ASP A 50 -3.86 -15.52 8.60
CA ASP A 50 -5.26 -15.11 8.44
C ASP A 50 -5.80 -15.59 7.09
N PHE A 51 -6.56 -16.68 7.13
CA PHE A 51 -7.17 -17.25 5.92
C PHE A 51 -8.44 -16.53 5.49
N GLY A 52 -9.19 -15.88 6.39
CA GLY A 52 -10.49 -15.27 6.04
C GLY A 52 -11.51 -16.20 5.35
N GLY A 53 -11.29 -17.52 5.36
CA GLY A 53 -12.07 -18.51 4.59
C GLY A 53 -11.55 -18.85 3.18
N PHE A 54 -10.46 -18.23 2.74
CA PHE A 54 -9.76 -18.55 1.50
C PHE A 54 -8.90 -19.82 1.61
N ALA A 55 -8.44 -20.33 0.46
CA ALA A 55 -7.58 -21.51 0.39
C ALA A 55 -6.12 -21.23 0.79
N VAL A 56 -5.72 -19.96 0.82
CA VAL A 56 -4.42 -19.46 1.27
C VAL A 56 -4.65 -18.33 2.27
N ASP A 57 -3.64 -18.00 3.09
CA ASP A 57 -3.74 -16.81 3.94
C ASP A 57 -3.56 -15.52 3.13
N ARG A 58 -4.01 -14.39 3.69
CA ARG A 58 -3.95 -13.08 3.03
C ARG A 58 -2.52 -12.62 2.73
N PHE A 59 -1.55 -13.10 3.51
CA PHE A 59 -0.13 -12.84 3.24
C PHE A 59 0.35 -13.58 1.99
N GLU A 60 0.05 -14.87 1.87
CA GLU A 60 0.34 -15.67 0.69
C GLU A 60 -0.41 -15.13 -0.54
N HIS A 61 -1.66 -14.73 -0.40
CA HIS A 61 -2.40 -14.02 -1.45
C HIS A 61 -1.63 -12.80 -1.97
N SER A 62 -1.13 -11.95 -1.06
CA SER A 62 -0.32 -10.78 -1.39
C SER A 62 0.97 -11.17 -2.13
N LEU A 63 1.67 -12.22 -1.69
CA LEU A 63 2.88 -12.72 -2.35
C LEU A 63 2.58 -13.31 -3.73
N GLN A 64 1.47 -14.04 -3.90
CA GLN A 64 1.04 -14.59 -5.19
C GLN A 64 0.75 -13.48 -6.18
N THR A 65 -0.03 -12.47 -5.79
CA THR A 65 -0.39 -11.32 -6.63
C THR A 65 0.87 -10.59 -7.09
N ALA A 66 1.79 -10.28 -6.17
CA ALA A 66 3.07 -9.63 -6.49
C ALA A 66 3.97 -10.50 -7.37
N THR A 67 4.06 -11.80 -7.09
CA THR A 67 4.87 -12.75 -7.87
C THR A 67 4.37 -12.86 -9.30
N ARG A 68 3.05 -12.90 -9.50
CA ARG A 68 2.45 -12.94 -10.84
C ARG A 68 2.74 -11.66 -11.62
N ALA A 69 2.56 -10.50 -11.00
CA ALA A 69 2.88 -9.21 -11.62
C ALA A 69 4.37 -9.09 -11.99
N HIS A 70 5.26 -9.53 -11.09
CA HIS A 70 6.70 -9.53 -11.34
C HIS A 70 7.10 -10.47 -12.48
N LYS A 71 6.57 -11.70 -12.52
CA LYS A 71 6.82 -12.67 -13.61
C LYS A 71 6.28 -12.18 -14.96
N ASP A 72 5.24 -11.34 -14.94
CA ASP A 72 4.69 -10.69 -16.13
C ASP A 72 5.47 -9.43 -16.58
N GLY A 73 6.57 -9.11 -15.90
CA GLY A 73 7.46 -8.01 -16.29
C GLY A 73 6.91 -6.61 -15.97
N LYS A 74 6.01 -6.49 -15.00
CA LYS A 74 5.55 -5.19 -14.48
C LYS A 74 6.69 -4.44 -13.78
N ASP A 75 6.59 -3.12 -13.77
CA ASP A 75 7.56 -2.27 -13.06
C ASP A 75 7.45 -2.41 -11.54
N GLU A 76 8.46 -1.89 -10.83
CA GLU A 76 8.57 -2.01 -9.37
C GLU A 76 7.41 -1.33 -8.63
N GLU A 77 6.90 -0.20 -9.13
CA GLU A 77 5.76 0.50 -8.50
C GLU A 77 4.50 -0.37 -8.56
N TYR A 78 4.22 -0.96 -9.73
CA TYR A 78 3.12 -1.89 -9.92
C TYR A 78 3.27 -3.13 -9.03
N VAL A 79 4.46 -3.74 -9.00
CA VAL A 79 4.72 -4.94 -8.18
C VAL A 79 4.53 -4.64 -6.68
N VAL A 80 4.96 -3.46 -6.22
CA VAL A 80 4.72 -3.01 -4.83
C VAL A 80 3.24 -2.75 -4.57
N CYS A 81 2.51 -2.16 -5.51
CA CYS A 81 1.05 -2.01 -5.39
C CYS A 81 0.36 -3.38 -5.32
N ALA A 82 0.77 -4.34 -6.16
CA ALA A 82 0.26 -5.71 -6.11
C ALA A 82 0.55 -6.40 -4.77
N LEU A 83 1.74 -6.21 -4.21
CA LEU A 83 2.13 -6.76 -2.91
C LEU A 83 1.31 -6.18 -1.75
N LEU A 84 0.94 -4.90 -1.85
CA LEU A 84 0.35 -4.14 -0.74
C LEU A 84 -1.13 -3.81 -0.95
N HIS A 85 -1.78 -4.33 -1.99
CA HIS A 85 -3.16 -3.97 -2.31
C HIS A 85 -4.14 -4.27 -1.16
N ASP A 86 -3.90 -5.38 -0.45
CA ASP A 86 -4.72 -5.86 0.66
C ASP A 86 -4.13 -5.58 2.05
N ILE A 87 -3.07 -4.77 2.15
CA ILE A 87 -2.45 -4.42 3.46
C ILE A 87 -3.45 -3.79 4.44
N GLY A 88 -4.53 -3.20 3.94
CA GLY A 88 -5.58 -2.58 4.73
C GLY A 88 -6.51 -3.54 5.44
N ASP A 89 -6.49 -4.85 5.16
CA ASP A 89 -7.49 -5.81 5.66
C ASP A 89 -7.64 -5.84 7.19
N LEU A 90 -6.53 -5.68 7.90
CA LEU A 90 -6.49 -5.79 9.37
C LEU A 90 -7.17 -4.62 10.08
N LEU A 91 -7.01 -3.40 9.56
CA LEU A 91 -7.47 -2.17 10.21
C LEU A 91 -8.67 -1.54 9.51
N GLY A 92 -8.77 -1.74 8.20
CA GLY A 92 -9.81 -1.22 7.32
C GLY A 92 -10.69 -2.33 6.76
N THR A 93 -11.15 -3.28 7.56
CA THR A 93 -11.91 -4.46 7.08
C THR A 93 -13.15 -4.12 6.21
N PHE A 94 -13.68 -2.89 6.31
CA PHE A 94 -14.82 -2.43 5.51
C PHE A 94 -14.44 -1.50 4.35
N ASN A 95 -13.17 -1.14 4.21
CA ASN A 95 -12.65 -0.19 3.22
C ASN A 95 -11.15 -0.42 2.97
N HIS A 96 -10.73 -1.68 2.91
CA HIS A 96 -9.31 -2.07 3.00
C HIS A 96 -8.50 -1.51 1.83
N ALA A 97 -9.11 -1.50 0.64
CA ALA A 97 -8.58 -0.91 -0.58
C ALA A 97 -8.26 0.58 -0.41
N GLU A 98 -9.15 1.34 0.24
CA GLU A 98 -8.92 2.76 0.51
C GLU A 98 -7.75 2.96 1.48
N LEU A 99 -7.66 2.14 2.53
CA LEU A 99 -6.56 2.23 3.50
C LEU A 99 -5.21 1.92 2.84
N GLY A 100 -5.12 0.87 2.03
CA GLY A 100 -3.91 0.55 1.26
C GLY A 100 -3.52 1.68 0.31
N ALA A 101 -4.50 2.23 -0.41
CA ALA A 101 -4.28 3.37 -1.30
C ALA A 101 -3.77 4.61 -0.56
N VAL A 102 -4.31 4.93 0.62
CA VAL A 102 -3.87 6.08 1.43
C VAL A 102 -2.42 5.93 1.89
N ILE A 103 -2.00 4.73 2.29
CA ILE A 103 -0.62 4.46 2.71
C ILE A 103 0.36 4.72 1.56
N LEU A 104 0.01 4.27 0.35
CA LEU A 104 0.90 4.36 -0.81
C LEU A 104 0.75 5.64 -1.63
N LYS A 105 -0.33 6.40 -1.46
CA LYS A 105 -0.63 7.64 -2.22
C LYS A 105 0.57 8.59 -2.37
N PRO A 106 1.42 8.83 -1.36
CA PRO A 106 2.55 9.73 -1.53
C PRO A 106 3.63 9.20 -2.48
N PHE A 107 3.67 7.89 -2.77
CA PHE A 107 4.81 7.20 -3.40
C PHE A 107 4.52 6.63 -4.79
N ILE A 108 3.28 6.75 -5.27
CA ILE A 108 2.82 6.10 -6.50
C ILE A 108 2.14 7.08 -7.45
N SER A 109 2.06 6.69 -8.72
CA SER A 109 1.32 7.38 -9.77
C SER A 109 -0.18 7.43 -9.49
N GLU A 110 -0.87 8.40 -10.10
CA GLU A 110 -2.34 8.51 -10.05
C GLU A 110 -3.03 7.24 -10.56
N GLN A 111 -2.45 6.60 -11.60
CA GLN A 111 -2.96 5.35 -12.17
C GLN A 111 -2.93 4.20 -11.17
N ASN A 112 -1.81 4.00 -10.47
CA ASN A 112 -1.70 2.96 -9.43
C ASN A 112 -2.51 3.29 -8.18
N HIS A 113 -2.62 4.57 -7.82
CA HIS A 113 -3.49 4.99 -6.73
C HIS A 113 -4.97 4.69 -7.03
N PHE A 114 -5.44 4.99 -8.25
CA PHE A 114 -6.80 4.65 -8.68
C PHE A 114 -7.03 3.14 -8.65
N MET A 115 -6.06 2.35 -9.14
CA MET A 115 -6.12 0.89 -9.09
C MET A 115 -6.26 0.40 -7.64
N LEU A 116 -5.36 0.80 -6.74
CA LEU A 116 -5.41 0.39 -5.34
C LEU A 116 -6.71 0.78 -4.65
N GLN A 117 -7.15 2.02 -4.82
CA GLN A 117 -8.34 2.51 -4.15
C GLN A 117 -9.61 1.76 -4.58
N ASN A 118 -9.68 1.35 -5.84
CA ASN A 118 -10.90 0.80 -6.42
C ASN A 118 -10.85 -0.72 -6.64
N HIS A 119 -9.71 -1.38 -6.43
CA HIS A 119 -9.55 -2.79 -6.78
C HIS A 119 -10.63 -3.68 -6.14
N GLY A 120 -11.04 -3.42 -4.89
CA GLY A 120 -12.10 -4.21 -4.23
C GLY A 120 -13.44 -4.22 -4.99
N ILE A 121 -13.84 -3.09 -5.59
CA ILE A 121 -15.05 -3.02 -6.42
C ILE A 121 -14.85 -3.79 -7.74
N PHE A 122 -13.64 -3.72 -8.32
CA PHE A 122 -13.32 -4.43 -9.57
C PHE A 122 -13.19 -5.94 -9.37
N GLN A 123 -12.58 -6.38 -8.27
CA GLN A 123 -12.49 -7.76 -7.81
C GLN A 123 -13.89 -8.33 -7.52
N GLY A 124 -14.81 -7.48 -7.06
CA GLY A 124 -16.22 -7.81 -6.89
C GLY A 124 -16.88 -8.46 -8.11
N TYR A 125 -16.41 -8.19 -9.33
CA TYR A 125 -16.86 -8.87 -10.56
C TYR A 125 -16.81 -10.41 -10.48
N TYR A 126 -15.91 -10.95 -9.66
CA TYR A 126 -15.70 -12.38 -9.50
C TYR A 126 -16.61 -13.01 -8.43
N PHE A 127 -17.13 -12.26 -7.45
CA PHE A 127 -17.85 -12.86 -6.32
C PHE A 127 -19.08 -12.10 -5.79
N PHE A 128 -19.29 -10.83 -6.11
CA PHE A 128 -20.41 -10.03 -5.57
C PHE A 128 -21.79 -10.69 -5.82
N HIS A 129 -21.99 -11.27 -7.01
CA HIS A 129 -23.22 -12.01 -7.32
C HIS A 129 -23.47 -13.26 -6.46
N HIS A 130 -22.44 -13.83 -5.84
CA HIS A 130 -22.59 -14.94 -4.89
C HIS A 130 -23.03 -14.48 -3.49
N ILE A 131 -22.87 -13.19 -3.17
CA ILE A 131 -23.23 -12.60 -1.88
C ILE A 131 -24.38 -11.58 -1.99
N GLY A 132 -25.08 -11.56 -3.13
CA GLY A 132 -26.26 -10.69 -3.34
C GLY A 132 -25.92 -9.24 -3.68
N LEU A 133 -24.67 -8.94 -4.04
CA LEU A 133 -24.23 -7.64 -4.52
C LEU A 133 -24.18 -7.60 -6.05
N ASP A 134 -24.08 -6.38 -6.60
CA ASP A 134 -24.02 -6.15 -8.04
C ASP A 134 -22.65 -6.57 -8.61
N ARG A 135 -22.64 -7.59 -9.48
CA ARG A 135 -21.44 -8.06 -10.17
C ARG A 135 -20.79 -6.96 -11.00
N ASP A 136 -21.60 -6.09 -11.59
CA ASP A 136 -21.16 -5.06 -12.51
C ASP A 136 -20.98 -3.72 -11.79
N ALA A 137 -20.82 -3.71 -10.46
CA ALA A 137 -20.61 -2.50 -9.66
C ALA A 137 -19.43 -1.66 -10.15
N ARG A 138 -18.40 -2.27 -10.76
CA ARG A 138 -17.28 -1.55 -11.37
C ARG A 138 -17.71 -0.62 -12.52
N GLU A 139 -18.83 -0.89 -13.17
CA GLU A 139 -19.34 -0.10 -14.32
C GLU A 139 -19.64 1.36 -13.95
N GLN A 140 -19.76 1.69 -12.66
CA GLN A 140 -19.82 3.09 -12.21
C GLN A 140 -18.59 3.91 -12.62
N PHE A 141 -17.46 3.25 -12.88
CA PHE A 141 -16.21 3.87 -13.35
C PHE A 141 -16.03 3.80 -14.88
N ARG A 142 -17.02 3.29 -15.62
CA ARG A 142 -16.94 3.14 -17.08
C ARG A 142 -16.63 4.48 -17.75
N GLY A 143 -15.58 4.50 -18.57
CA GLY A 143 -15.10 5.71 -19.25
C GLY A 143 -13.99 6.46 -18.51
N HIS A 144 -13.61 6.04 -17.29
CA HIS A 144 -12.39 6.53 -16.63
C HIS A 144 -11.13 5.97 -17.30
N ASP A 145 -10.09 6.79 -17.44
CA ASP A 145 -8.83 6.42 -18.14
C ASP A 145 -8.15 5.18 -17.53
N HIS A 146 -8.37 4.95 -16.24
CA HIS A 146 -7.77 3.84 -15.49
C HIS A 146 -8.69 2.63 -15.33
N PHE A 147 -9.89 2.63 -15.91
CA PHE A 147 -10.84 1.52 -15.79
C PHE A 147 -10.23 0.18 -16.25
N GLU A 148 -9.72 0.13 -17.49
CA GLU A 148 -9.20 -1.12 -18.06
C GLU A 148 -7.93 -1.57 -17.34
N TYR A 149 -7.13 -0.62 -16.86
CA TYR A 149 -5.95 -0.90 -16.06
C TYR A 149 -6.31 -1.62 -14.75
N THR A 150 -7.29 -1.12 -14.00
CA THR A 150 -7.76 -1.74 -12.76
C THR A 150 -8.45 -3.08 -13.02
N ALA A 151 -9.25 -3.18 -14.09
CA ALA A 151 -9.85 -4.44 -14.50
C ALA A 151 -8.80 -5.50 -14.84
N GLN A 152 -7.71 -5.13 -15.53
CA GLN A 152 -6.60 -6.03 -15.83
C GLN A 152 -5.85 -6.48 -14.58
N PHE A 153 -5.63 -5.58 -13.61
CA PHE A 153 -5.03 -5.95 -12.32
C PHE A 153 -5.81 -7.09 -11.64
N CYS A 154 -7.12 -6.88 -11.46
CA CYS A 154 -7.99 -7.90 -10.85
C CYS A 154 -8.04 -9.18 -11.70
N HIS A 155 -8.06 -9.08 -13.02
CA HIS A 155 -8.15 -10.24 -13.91
C HIS A 155 -6.91 -11.12 -13.93
N LEU A 156 -5.74 -10.49 -14.05
CA LEU A 156 -4.47 -11.18 -14.29
C LEU A 156 -3.79 -11.63 -13.00
N TYR A 157 -3.95 -10.89 -11.91
CA TYR A 157 -3.16 -11.09 -10.70
C TYR A 157 -4.03 -11.41 -9.49
N ASP A 158 -4.86 -10.47 -9.06
CA ASP A 158 -5.54 -10.53 -7.76
C ASP A 158 -6.54 -11.70 -7.69
N GLN A 159 -7.53 -11.82 -8.58
CA GLN A 159 -8.50 -12.94 -8.52
C GLN A 159 -7.86 -14.33 -8.66
N ALA A 160 -6.66 -14.42 -9.23
CA ALA A 160 -5.95 -15.67 -9.51
C ALA A 160 -4.97 -16.09 -8.38
N ALA A 161 -4.84 -15.28 -7.33
CA ALA A 161 -3.84 -15.42 -6.29
C ALA A 161 -4.35 -16.15 -5.04
N PHE A 162 -5.08 -17.25 -5.22
CA PHE A 162 -5.63 -18.07 -4.14
C PHE A 162 -5.28 -19.56 -4.29
N ASP A 163 -4.18 -19.90 -4.98
CA ASP A 163 -3.80 -21.28 -5.28
C ASP A 163 -2.79 -21.83 -4.27
N PRO A 164 -3.15 -22.84 -3.44
CA PRO A 164 -2.24 -23.42 -2.45
C PRO A 164 -1.00 -24.08 -3.03
N ASN A 165 -0.98 -24.37 -4.33
CA ASN A 165 0.14 -25.01 -5.02
C ASN A 165 1.01 -24.03 -5.80
N TYR A 166 0.68 -22.74 -5.80
CA TYR A 166 1.46 -21.74 -6.51
C TYR A 166 2.74 -21.41 -5.75
N GLU A 167 3.88 -21.46 -6.43
CA GLU A 167 5.18 -21.09 -5.86
C GLU A 167 5.40 -19.57 -5.95
N SER A 168 5.11 -18.90 -4.83
CA SER A 168 5.37 -17.48 -4.60
C SER A 168 6.85 -17.19 -4.37
N MET A 169 7.30 -16.01 -4.80
CA MET A 169 8.57 -15.45 -4.35
C MET A 169 8.45 -15.07 -2.87
N PRO A 170 9.54 -15.20 -2.08
CA PRO A 170 9.53 -14.78 -0.68
C PRO A 170 9.47 -13.26 -0.57
N LEU A 171 8.99 -12.74 0.56
CA LEU A 171 8.89 -11.28 0.79
C LEU A 171 10.22 -10.56 0.60
N GLU A 172 11.32 -11.20 1.00
CA GLU A 172 12.69 -10.68 0.89
C GLU A 172 13.08 -10.37 -0.57
N ALA A 173 12.46 -11.02 -1.56
CA ALA A 173 12.68 -10.72 -2.97
C ALA A 173 12.03 -9.39 -3.40
N PHE A 174 10.97 -8.95 -2.72
CA PHE A 174 10.27 -7.69 -2.99
C PHE A 174 10.79 -6.53 -2.14
N GLU A 175 11.47 -6.81 -1.02
CA GLU A 175 11.98 -5.81 -0.09
C GLU A 175 12.77 -4.67 -0.79
N PRO A 176 13.71 -4.94 -1.73
CA PRO A 176 14.42 -3.87 -2.43
C PRO A 176 13.48 -2.92 -3.22
N MET A 177 12.42 -3.46 -3.82
CA MET A 177 11.43 -2.67 -4.58
C MET A 177 10.61 -1.79 -3.63
N VAL A 178 10.13 -2.36 -2.53
CA VAL A 178 9.37 -1.62 -1.50
C VAL A 178 10.21 -0.46 -0.95
N ARG A 179 11.48 -0.72 -0.62
CA ARG A 179 12.39 0.33 -0.12
C ARG A 179 12.59 1.45 -1.13
N LYS A 180 12.74 1.11 -2.41
CA LYS A 180 12.95 2.08 -3.49
C LYS A 180 11.71 2.92 -3.78
N VAL A 181 10.54 2.29 -3.89
CA VAL A 181 9.25 3.01 -4.10
C VAL A 181 8.98 3.97 -2.95
N MET A 182 9.25 3.56 -1.71
CA MET A 182 8.98 4.36 -0.52
C MET A 182 10.15 5.26 -0.08
N GLU A 183 11.23 5.35 -0.87
CA GLU A 183 12.42 6.13 -0.52
C GLU A 183 12.12 7.63 -0.47
N ARG A 184 11.27 8.12 -1.39
CA ARG A 184 10.92 9.54 -1.49
C ARG A 184 9.46 9.70 -1.94
N PRO A 185 8.67 10.55 -1.27
CA PRO A 185 7.33 10.87 -1.74
C PRO A 185 7.39 11.68 -3.06
N LEU A 186 6.48 11.34 -3.97
CA LEU A 186 6.15 12.09 -5.19
C LEU A 186 5.17 13.25 -4.90
N ASN A 187 4.28 13.07 -3.91
CA ASN A 187 3.25 14.04 -3.56
C ASN A 187 3.08 14.13 -2.04
N SER A 188 3.35 15.29 -1.43
CA SER A 188 3.10 15.52 0.00
C SER A 188 2.99 17.00 0.34
N ILE A 189 2.20 17.35 1.35
CA ILE A 189 2.13 18.72 1.91
C ILE A 189 3.46 19.16 2.54
N TYR A 190 4.35 18.22 2.78
CA TYR A 190 5.69 18.47 3.32
C TYR A 190 6.75 18.61 2.23
N MET A 191 6.39 18.60 0.95
CA MET A 191 7.33 18.96 -0.11
C MET A 191 7.49 20.48 -0.20
N ARG A 192 8.72 20.92 -0.39
CA ARG A 192 9.10 22.30 -0.73
C ARG A 192 8.95 22.51 -2.24
N ASP A 193 8.93 23.78 -2.66
CA ASP A 193 8.83 24.17 -4.07
C ASP A 193 10.01 23.70 -4.94
N ASP A 194 11.13 23.30 -4.33
CA ASP A 194 12.30 22.70 -4.99
C ASP A 194 12.27 21.15 -5.00
N ASP A 195 11.09 20.59 -4.74
CA ASP A 195 10.79 19.17 -4.59
C ASP A 195 11.50 18.47 -3.42
N SER A 196 12.25 19.17 -2.57
CA SER A 196 12.84 18.55 -1.36
C SER A 196 11.81 18.38 -0.24
N SER A 197 11.97 17.37 0.62
CA SER A 197 11.12 17.23 1.81
C SER A 197 11.50 18.27 2.87
N ALA A 198 10.51 18.94 3.44
CA ALA A 198 10.66 19.91 4.53
C ALA A 198 10.97 19.27 5.88
N ILE A 199 10.73 17.96 5.98
CA ILE A 199 10.96 17.09 7.15
C ILE A 199 11.69 15.82 6.73
#